data_AF-A0A2A5G826-F1
#
_entry.id   AF-A0A2A5G826-F1
#
_cell.length_a   1.000
_cell.length_b   1.000
_cell.length_c   1.000
_cell.angle_alpha   90.00
_cell.angle_beta   90.00
_cell.angle_gamma   90.00
#
_symmetry.space_group_name_H-M   'P 1'
#
loop_
_entity.id
_entity.type
_entity.pdbx_description
1 polymer ?
#
loop_
_entity_poly.entity_id
_entity_poly.type
_entity_poly.pdbx_seq_one_letter_code
_entity_poly.pdbx_strand_id
1 'polypeptide(L)'
;MKNKGTVVLFEDNEDIRGQIVESFTKQEKQFELRDIDNDDAKSIQEIADASGEAFAIEEVIASYITENIKDARLILVDHDLTQYNSYMSEPSIVAAARTLNIPVCRYHRKRKSSALPDYNTWKINNNFFSIELDSNNFDEMASAALSIMHAFNNIRDVYSSIDKEVKQYGPAYALSNILGRSDQYDHLKLYSNVISIAFDIINISDIDTEDHPSFNWEQRTAYILSYWLYNSILKFPGIILNRTATASFLNINVDEFSSPTISKCFSGAKYDGPFGDINDYWWRSDLELIVEEHDDINDYIKSQGCEERVSPCMCSENSDIYAGYYDLLNNKPISLEESVGNLSWIPTGADLTRLNKARYEELAPIINF
;
A
#
# COMPACT_ATOMS: atom_id res chain seq x y z
N MET A 1 13.00 20.72 -2.19
CA MET A 1 12.29 19.90 -3.19
C MET A 1 13.30 19.05 -3.95
N LYS A 2 13.49 17.81 -3.51
CA LYS A 2 14.43 16.81 -4.08
C LYS A 2 13.70 15.54 -4.57
N ASN A 3 12.40 15.63 -4.87
CA ASN A 3 11.59 14.49 -5.31
C ASN A 3 11.33 14.50 -6.83
N LYS A 4 12.36 14.80 -7.63
CA LYS A 4 12.29 14.60 -9.08
C LYS A 4 12.72 13.17 -9.39
N GLY A 5 12.03 12.54 -10.33
CA GLY A 5 12.34 11.20 -10.80
C GLY A 5 11.44 10.80 -11.96
N THR A 6 11.74 9.64 -12.55
CA THR A 6 11.02 9.14 -13.73
C THR A 6 9.97 8.12 -13.30
N VAL A 7 8.71 8.36 -13.69
CA VAL A 7 7.64 7.36 -13.67
C VAL A 7 7.70 6.60 -15.00
N VAL A 8 7.78 5.27 -14.93
CA VAL A 8 7.81 4.39 -16.10
C VAL A 8 6.42 3.78 -16.29
N LEU A 9 5.80 3.95 -17.45
CA LEU A 9 4.46 3.45 -17.73
C LEU A 9 4.51 2.28 -18.73
N PHE A 10 4.06 1.10 -18.32
CA PHE A 10 3.81 -0.05 -19.20
C PHE A 10 2.30 -0.15 -19.49
N GLU A 11 1.91 0.19 -20.71
CA GLU A 11 0.52 0.20 -21.20
C GLU A 11 0.54 -0.02 -22.71
N ASP A 12 0.12 -1.19 -23.15
CA ASP A 12 0.12 -1.64 -24.56
C ASP A 12 -1.07 -1.13 -25.38
N ASN A 13 -2.09 -0.52 -24.76
CA ASN A 13 -3.18 0.13 -25.45
C ASN A 13 -2.91 1.63 -25.62
N GLU A 14 -2.70 2.07 -26.87
CA GLU A 14 -2.36 3.46 -27.21
C GLU A 14 -3.39 4.49 -26.72
N ASP A 15 -4.70 4.18 -26.82
CA ASP A 15 -5.77 5.09 -26.39
C ASP A 15 -5.78 5.31 -24.87
N ILE A 16 -5.54 4.23 -24.12
CA ILE A 16 -5.47 4.28 -22.65
C ILE A 16 -4.16 4.95 -22.21
N ARG A 17 -3.04 4.60 -22.86
CA ARG A 17 -1.75 5.25 -22.64
C ARG A 17 -1.86 6.76 -22.79
N GLY A 18 -2.49 7.23 -23.87
CA GLY A 18 -2.70 8.66 -24.11
C GLY A 18 -3.47 9.36 -23.00
N GLN A 19 -4.54 8.75 -22.49
CA GLN A 19 -5.33 9.28 -21.38
C GLN A 19 -4.55 9.33 -20.06
N ILE A 20 -3.75 8.29 -19.78
CA ILE A 20 -2.90 8.26 -18.59
C ILE A 20 -1.81 9.32 -18.70
N VAL A 21 -1.12 9.42 -19.84
CA VAL A 21 -0.11 10.45 -20.10
C VAL A 21 -0.69 11.85 -19.94
N GLU A 22 -1.89 12.11 -20.46
CA GLU A 22 -2.59 13.39 -20.27
C GLU A 22 -2.87 13.65 -18.79
N SER A 23 -3.35 12.64 -18.07
CA SER A 23 -3.67 12.74 -16.64
C SER A 23 -2.44 13.05 -15.79
N PHE A 24 -1.31 12.38 -16.06
CA PHE A 24 -0.03 12.70 -15.44
C PHE A 24 0.45 14.10 -15.84
N THR A 25 0.30 14.53 -17.09
CA THR A 25 0.72 15.86 -17.54
C THR A 25 0.00 17.00 -16.80
N LYS A 26 -1.23 16.77 -16.33
CA LYS A 26 -1.99 17.72 -15.48
C LYS A 26 -1.39 17.85 -14.08
N GLN A 27 -0.77 16.78 -13.57
CA GLN A 27 -0.07 16.80 -12.28
C GLN A 27 1.24 17.58 -12.46
N GLU A 28 1.41 18.68 -11.75
CA GLU A 28 2.51 19.63 -11.95
C GLU A 28 3.91 18.97 -12.07
N LYS A 29 4.84 19.66 -12.76
CA LYS A 29 6.17 19.19 -13.25
C LYS A 29 7.19 18.74 -12.20
N GLN A 30 6.83 17.83 -11.29
CA GLN A 30 7.73 17.26 -10.29
C GLN A 30 8.29 15.88 -10.68
N PHE A 31 8.00 15.40 -11.89
CA PHE A 31 8.49 14.12 -12.40
C PHE A 31 8.67 14.15 -13.93
N GLU A 32 9.37 13.16 -14.45
CA GLU A 32 9.40 12.82 -15.87
C GLU A 32 8.54 11.58 -16.09
N LEU A 33 7.73 11.54 -17.15
CA LEU A 33 6.99 10.35 -17.54
C LEU A 33 7.69 9.72 -18.74
N ARG A 34 8.01 8.44 -18.64
CA ARG A 34 8.50 7.62 -19.75
C ARG A 34 7.55 6.45 -19.94
N ASP A 35 6.71 6.53 -20.95
CA ASP A 35 5.92 5.38 -21.40
C ASP A 35 6.81 4.39 -22.14
N ILE A 36 6.48 3.10 -22.05
CA ILE A 36 7.09 2.01 -22.80
C ILE A 36 6.17 1.75 -24.00
N ASP A 37 6.66 2.03 -25.20
CA ASP A 37 5.88 1.85 -26.42
C ASP A 37 6.12 0.47 -27.05
N ASN A 38 5.56 0.26 -28.25
CA ASN A 38 5.70 -1.00 -28.97
C ASN A 38 7.14 -1.22 -29.48
N ASP A 39 7.90 -0.15 -29.75
CA ASP A 39 9.29 -0.24 -30.19
C ASP A 39 10.21 -0.59 -29.01
N ASP A 40 9.92 -0.03 -27.83
CA ASP A 40 10.56 -0.40 -26.56
C ASP A 40 10.31 -1.88 -26.23
N ALA A 41 9.03 -2.30 -26.29
CA ALA A 41 8.62 -3.68 -26.06
C ALA A 41 9.34 -4.66 -27.00
N LYS A 42 9.44 -4.30 -28.27
CA LYS A 42 10.17 -5.06 -29.28
C LYS A 42 11.67 -5.11 -28.98
N SER A 43 12.27 -4.01 -28.54
CA SER A 43 13.68 -3.96 -28.16
C SER A 43 13.97 -4.88 -26.96
N ILE A 44 13.11 -4.87 -25.94
CA ILE A 44 13.19 -5.80 -24.80
C ILE A 44 13.09 -7.26 -25.29
N GLN A 45 12.16 -7.54 -26.19
CA GLN A 45 11.99 -8.86 -26.79
C GLN A 45 13.22 -9.32 -27.58
N GLU A 46 13.81 -8.43 -28.40
CA GLU A 46 15.02 -8.72 -29.17
C GLU A 46 16.23 -9.01 -28.26
N ILE A 47 16.36 -8.29 -27.14
CA ILE A 47 17.41 -8.56 -26.13
C ILE A 47 17.17 -9.92 -25.48
N ALA A 48 15.92 -10.26 -25.15
CA ALA A 48 15.57 -11.56 -24.58
C ALA A 48 15.89 -12.71 -25.56
N ASP A 49 15.49 -12.58 -26.83
CA ASP A 49 15.74 -13.58 -27.86
C ASP A 49 17.24 -13.76 -28.14
N ALA A 50 18.02 -12.68 -28.12
CA ALA A 50 19.48 -12.73 -28.27
C ALA A 50 20.18 -13.37 -27.07
N SER A 51 19.60 -13.25 -25.88
CA SER A 51 20.12 -13.80 -24.63
C SER A 51 19.83 -15.31 -24.48
N GLY A 52 18.84 -15.83 -25.20
CA GLY A 52 18.44 -17.24 -25.14
C GLY A 52 17.92 -17.65 -23.75
N GLU A 53 18.18 -18.89 -23.32
CA GLU A 53 17.81 -19.37 -21.98
C GLU A 53 18.70 -18.80 -20.85
N ALA A 54 19.69 -17.97 -21.16
CA ALA A 54 20.68 -17.52 -20.19
C ALA A 54 20.17 -16.42 -19.25
N PHE A 55 19.11 -15.70 -19.62
CA PHE A 55 18.53 -14.62 -18.82
C PHE A 55 17.03 -14.75 -18.71
N ALA A 56 16.50 -14.59 -17.50
CA ALA A 56 15.06 -14.51 -17.29
C ALA A 56 14.52 -13.17 -17.84
N ILE A 57 13.27 -13.14 -18.31
CA ILE A 57 12.68 -11.94 -18.93
C ILE A 57 12.70 -10.73 -17.99
N GLU A 58 12.55 -10.95 -16.69
CA GLU A 58 12.66 -9.91 -15.66
C GLU A 58 14.07 -9.28 -15.56
N GLU A 59 15.13 -10.05 -15.81
CA GLU A 59 16.51 -9.54 -15.82
C GLU A 59 16.76 -8.66 -17.05
N VAL A 60 16.17 -9.04 -18.19
CA VAL A 60 16.21 -8.26 -19.43
C VAL A 60 15.47 -6.93 -19.24
N ILE A 61 14.26 -6.97 -18.66
CA ILE A 61 13.49 -5.74 -18.34
C ILE A 61 14.28 -4.86 -17.37
N ALA A 62 14.87 -5.43 -16.32
CA ALA A 62 15.65 -4.68 -15.34
C ALA A 62 16.88 -4.00 -15.97
N SER A 63 17.57 -4.71 -16.87
CA SER A 63 18.71 -4.19 -17.63
C SER A 63 18.26 -3.06 -18.56
N TYR A 64 17.16 -3.25 -19.30
CA TYR A 64 16.58 -2.25 -20.18
C TYR A 64 16.28 -0.94 -19.43
N ILE A 65 15.60 -1.02 -18.28
CA ILE A 65 15.27 0.13 -17.45
C ILE A 65 16.55 0.83 -16.99
N THR A 66 17.53 0.08 -16.49
CA THR A 66 18.80 0.63 -15.98
C THR A 66 19.60 1.36 -17.05
N GLU A 67 19.63 0.83 -18.27
CA GLU A 67 20.41 1.38 -19.39
C GLU A 67 19.72 2.57 -20.06
N ASN A 68 18.40 2.54 -20.18
CA ASN A 68 17.64 3.48 -21.02
C ASN A 68 16.86 4.53 -20.22
N ILE A 69 16.57 4.28 -18.95
CA ILE A 69 15.72 5.16 -18.14
C ILE A 69 16.49 5.67 -16.94
N LYS A 70 16.85 6.95 -17.00
CA LYS A 70 17.55 7.61 -15.89
C LYS A 70 16.58 7.87 -14.74
N ASP A 71 17.05 7.55 -13.54
CA ASP A 71 16.37 7.86 -12.29
C ASP A 71 14.91 7.36 -12.21
N ALA A 72 14.66 6.13 -12.65
CA ALA A 72 13.36 5.49 -12.49
C ALA A 72 13.00 5.38 -10.99
N ARG A 73 11.86 5.96 -10.59
CA ARG A 73 11.38 6.03 -9.19
C ARG A 73 10.05 5.34 -8.94
N LEU A 74 9.29 5.06 -9.99
CA LEU A 74 8.03 4.34 -9.91
C LEU A 74 7.79 3.64 -11.25
N ILE A 75 7.25 2.43 -11.20
CA ILE A 75 6.70 1.75 -12.38
C ILE A 75 5.18 1.68 -12.22
N LEU A 76 4.45 2.11 -13.24
CA LEU A 76 3.02 1.95 -13.39
C LEU A 76 2.78 0.92 -14.50
N VAL A 77 2.01 -0.13 -14.22
CA VAL A 77 1.83 -1.25 -15.15
C VAL A 77 0.35 -1.65 -15.27
N ASP A 78 -0.13 -1.80 -16.51
CA ASP A 78 -1.42 -2.44 -16.76
C ASP A 78 -1.31 -3.95 -16.52
N HIS A 79 -2.40 -4.53 -16.03
CA HIS A 79 -2.49 -5.97 -15.81
C HIS A 79 -2.47 -6.78 -17.11
N ASP A 80 -2.96 -6.24 -18.23
CA ASP A 80 -3.10 -6.97 -19.50
C ASP A 80 -2.25 -6.38 -20.62
N LEU A 81 -0.99 -6.85 -20.67
CA LEU A 81 0.03 -6.41 -21.63
C LEU A 81 0.07 -7.19 -22.95
N THR A 82 -1.01 -7.90 -23.29
CA THR A 82 -1.01 -8.86 -24.41
C THR A 82 -0.86 -8.21 -25.79
N GLN A 83 -1.19 -6.93 -25.97
CA GLN A 83 -1.08 -6.24 -27.27
C GLN A 83 0.35 -5.88 -27.64
N TYR A 84 1.30 -5.90 -26.70
CA TYR A 84 2.73 -5.78 -27.03
C TYR A 84 3.23 -6.96 -27.89
N ASN A 85 2.53 -8.10 -27.91
CA ASN A 85 2.98 -9.34 -28.58
C ASN A 85 4.42 -9.76 -28.18
N SER A 86 4.74 -9.63 -26.89
CA SER A 86 6.06 -9.96 -26.32
C SER A 86 5.92 -10.94 -25.14
N TYR A 87 7.04 -11.40 -24.59
CA TYR A 87 7.06 -12.17 -23.34
C TYR A 87 6.80 -11.33 -22.08
N MET A 88 6.62 -10.02 -22.21
CA MET A 88 6.36 -9.16 -21.07
C MET A 88 4.96 -9.40 -20.49
N SER A 89 4.91 -9.44 -19.16
CA SER A 89 3.70 -9.59 -18.37
C SER A 89 3.78 -8.73 -17.11
N GLU A 90 2.65 -8.43 -16.47
CA GLU A 90 2.65 -7.74 -15.16
C GLU A 90 3.59 -8.44 -14.16
N PRO A 91 3.54 -9.78 -13.95
CA PRO A 91 4.44 -10.46 -13.04
C PRO A 91 5.93 -10.29 -13.36
N SER A 92 6.33 -10.35 -14.64
CA SER A 92 7.74 -10.16 -15.02
C SER A 92 8.22 -8.73 -14.77
N ILE A 93 7.35 -7.74 -14.95
CA ILE A 93 7.67 -6.33 -14.66
C ILE A 93 7.77 -6.11 -13.15
N VAL A 94 6.86 -6.68 -12.35
CA VAL A 94 6.92 -6.63 -10.88
C VAL A 94 8.21 -7.27 -10.36
N ALA A 95 8.61 -8.41 -10.94
CA ALA A 95 9.87 -9.07 -10.59
C ALA A 95 11.10 -8.21 -10.94
N ALA A 96 11.13 -7.62 -12.14
CA ALA A 96 12.21 -6.71 -12.57
C ALA A 96 12.31 -5.48 -11.64
N ALA A 97 11.19 -4.87 -11.30
CA ALA A 97 11.11 -3.73 -10.40
C ALA A 97 11.61 -4.05 -9.00
N ARG A 98 11.27 -5.25 -8.51
CA ARG A 98 11.77 -5.77 -7.23
C ARG A 98 13.28 -5.91 -7.26
N THR A 99 13.90 -6.38 -8.34
CA THR A 99 15.37 -6.42 -8.46
C THR A 99 15.98 -5.02 -8.41
N LEU A 100 15.31 -4.03 -8.99
CA LEU A 100 15.76 -2.64 -9.04
C LEU A 100 15.40 -1.80 -7.79
N ASN A 101 14.65 -2.34 -6.83
CA ASN A 101 14.08 -1.60 -5.69
C ASN A 101 13.20 -0.40 -6.11
N ILE A 102 12.48 -0.54 -7.22
CA ILE A 102 11.57 0.48 -7.74
C ILE A 102 10.13 0.08 -7.37
N PRO A 103 9.35 0.94 -6.69
CA PRO A 103 7.95 0.63 -6.40
C PRO A 103 7.13 0.41 -7.67
N VAL A 104 6.15 -0.47 -7.59
CA VAL A 104 5.24 -0.81 -8.69
C VAL A 104 3.81 -0.54 -8.27
N CYS A 105 3.13 0.26 -9.08
CA CYS A 105 1.69 0.41 -9.06
C CYS A 105 1.08 -0.40 -10.21
N ARG A 106 0.09 -1.24 -9.93
CA ARG A 106 -0.70 -1.96 -10.93
C ARG A 106 -2.09 -1.35 -11.03
N TYR A 107 -2.66 -1.37 -12.23
CA TYR A 107 -4.06 -1.00 -12.45
C TYR A 107 -4.71 -1.94 -13.46
N HIS A 108 -6.04 -1.88 -13.54
CA HIS A 108 -6.83 -2.66 -14.48
C HIS A 108 -7.70 -1.74 -15.32
N ARG A 109 -7.64 -1.88 -16.65
CA ARG A 109 -8.47 -1.11 -17.61
C ARG A 109 -9.98 -1.21 -17.34
N LYS A 110 -10.44 -2.37 -16.87
CA LYS A 110 -11.84 -2.65 -16.53
C LYS A 110 -11.86 -3.43 -15.23
N ARG A 111 -12.41 -2.86 -14.15
CA ARG A 111 -12.69 -3.69 -12.97
C ARG A 111 -13.63 -4.83 -13.37
N LYS A 112 -13.22 -6.07 -13.10
CA LYS A 112 -14.15 -7.18 -13.00
C LYS A 112 -15.19 -6.78 -11.94
N SER A 113 -16.48 -7.00 -12.21
CA SER A 113 -17.51 -6.64 -11.25
C SER A 113 -17.18 -7.29 -9.89
N SER A 114 -17.47 -6.58 -8.81
CA SER A 114 -17.34 -7.06 -7.41
C SER A 114 -18.14 -8.34 -7.12
N ALA A 115 -18.86 -8.87 -8.11
CA ALA A 115 -19.63 -10.10 -8.04
C ALA A 115 -18.81 -11.37 -8.34
N LEU A 116 -17.54 -11.29 -8.75
CA LEU A 116 -16.71 -12.48 -8.93
C LEU A 116 -15.95 -12.84 -7.64
N PRO A 117 -16.16 -14.05 -7.07
CA PRO A 117 -15.47 -14.55 -5.88
C PRO A 117 -13.92 -14.56 -6.00
N ASP A 118 -13.42 -14.60 -7.23
CA ASP A 118 -12.01 -14.71 -7.58
C ASP A 118 -11.20 -13.43 -7.28
N TYR A 119 -11.83 -12.25 -7.34
CA TYR A 119 -11.12 -10.97 -7.19
C TYR A 119 -10.70 -10.69 -5.74
N ASN A 120 -11.56 -11.02 -4.76
CA ASN A 120 -11.25 -10.84 -3.35
C ASN A 120 -10.24 -11.88 -2.84
N THR A 121 -10.32 -13.11 -3.35
CA THR A 121 -9.33 -14.18 -3.08
C THR A 121 -7.96 -13.82 -3.65
N TRP A 122 -7.91 -13.23 -4.85
CA TRP A 122 -6.69 -12.70 -5.45
C TRP A 122 -6.09 -11.51 -4.67
N LYS A 123 -6.92 -10.60 -4.13
CA LYS A 123 -6.49 -9.49 -3.24
C LYS A 123 -5.81 -9.95 -1.95
N ILE A 124 -6.15 -11.15 -1.47
CA ILE A 124 -5.54 -11.78 -0.30
C ILE A 124 -4.19 -12.42 -0.68
N ASN A 125 -4.07 -12.98 -1.89
CA ASN A 125 -3.03 -13.96 -2.18
C ASN A 125 -1.87 -13.60 -3.12
N ASN A 126 -1.75 -12.42 -3.77
CA ASN A 126 -0.52 -12.19 -4.56
C ASN A 126 -0.06 -10.73 -4.73
N ASN A 127 1.26 -10.58 -4.51
CA ASN A 127 2.15 -9.43 -4.73
C ASN A 127 2.25 -8.40 -3.59
N PHE A 128 2.88 -8.82 -2.48
CA PHE A 128 3.35 -7.89 -1.44
C PHE A 128 4.20 -6.73 -2.01
N PHE A 129 4.89 -6.95 -3.13
CA PHE A 129 5.75 -5.98 -3.82
C PHE A 129 5.08 -5.27 -5.00
N SER A 130 3.76 -5.12 -4.98
CA SER A 130 3.05 -4.16 -5.83
C SER A 130 1.89 -3.52 -5.08
N ILE A 131 1.49 -2.32 -5.53
CA ILE A 131 0.35 -1.58 -5.00
C ILE A 131 -0.72 -1.52 -6.07
N GLU A 132 -1.93 -1.95 -5.74
CA GLU A 132 -3.08 -1.84 -6.64
C GLU A 132 -3.72 -0.46 -6.54
N LEU A 133 -3.87 0.22 -7.67
CA LEU A 133 -4.55 1.50 -7.76
C LEU A 133 -6.04 1.27 -8.02
N ASP A 134 -6.85 1.56 -7.00
CA ASP A 134 -8.29 1.34 -7.02
C ASP A 134 -9.03 2.61 -7.49
N SER A 135 -8.84 3.05 -8.74
CA SER A 135 -9.66 4.13 -9.35
C SER A 135 -9.98 3.87 -10.82
N ASN A 136 -11.19 4.24 -11.24
CA ASN A 136 -11.60 4.26 -12.65
C ASN A 136 -11.31 5.61 -13.32
N ASN A 137 -10.80 6.58 -12.56
CA ASN A 137 -10.46 7.91 -13.02
C ASN A 137 -8.94 8.02 -13.12
N PHE A 138 -8.43 8.25 -14.33
CA PHE A 138 -6.99 8.33 -14.57
C PHE A 138 -6.33 9.53 -13.87
N ASP A 139 -7.06 10.62 -13.60
CA ASP A 139 -6.53 11.77 -12.86
C ASP A 139 -6.28 11.41 -11.38
N GLU A 140 -7.23 10.70 -10.75
CA GLU A 140 -7.08 10.18 -9.39
C GLU A 140 -5.99 9.11 -9.30
N MET A 141 -5.95 8.22 -10.29
CA MET A 141 -4.92 7.17 -10.38
C MET A 141 -3.52 7.77 -10.50
N ALA A 142 -3.32 8.77 -11.37
CA ALA A 142 -2.06 9.48 -11.52
C ALA A 142 -1.66 10.19 -10.22
N SER A 143 -2.61 10.88 -9.57
CA SER A 143 -2.36 11.52 -8.26
C SER A 143 -1.93 10.49 -7.21
N ALA A 144 -2.63 9.37 -7.09
CA ALA A 144 -2.29 8.31 -6.14
C ALA A 144 -0.91 7.70 -6.42
N ALA A 145 -0.59 7.43 -7.68
CA ALA A 145 0.71 6.92 -8.12
C ALA A 145 1.85 7.87 -7.72
N LEU A 146 1.69 9.18 -7.93
CA LEU A 146 2.68 10.17 -7.54
C LEU A 146 2.83 10.28 -6.02
N SER A 147 1.73 10.25 -5.26
CA SER A 147 1.79 10.20 -3.80
C SER A 147 2.55 8.96 -3.31
N ILE A 148 2.35 7.79 -3.92
CA ILE A 148 3.12 6.57 -3.63
C ILE A 148 4.60 6.76 -3.94
N MET A 149 4.95 7.29 -5.11
CA MET A 149 6.34 7.58 -5.46
C MET A 149 7.00 8.50 -4.44
N HIS A 150 6.30 9.55 -4.02
CA HIS A 150 6.79 10.50 -3.02
C HIS A 150 6.97 9.85 -1.65
N ALA A 151 6.04 8.99 -1.23
CA ALA A 151 6.14 8.24 0.01
C ALA A 151 7.37 7.31 0.04
N PHE A 152 7.58 6.53 -1.03
CA PHE A 152 8.75 5.65 -1.14
C PHE A 152 10.06 6.45 -1.14
N ASN A 153 10.11 7.56 -1.87
CA ASN A 153 11.27 8.45 -1.87
C ASN A 153 11.52 9.05 -0.48
N ASN A 154 10.48 9.48 0.23
CA ASN A 154 10.58 10.00 1.59
C ASN A 154 11.14 8.95 2.55
N ILE A 155 10.60 7.73 2.54
CA ILE A 155 11.09 6.63 3.39
C ILE A 155 12.55 6.32 3.08
N ARG A 156 12.93 6.27 1.80
CA ARG A 156 14.34 6.05 1.39
C ARG A 156 15.26 7.15 1.93
N ASP A 157 14.87 8.40 1.77
CA ASP A 157 15.69 9.53 2.20
C ASP A 157 15.81 9.57 3.73
N VAL A 158 14.70 9.42 4.46
CA VAL A 158 14.68 9.36 5.93
C VAL A 158 15.50 8.18 6.42
N TYR A 159 15.28 6.96 5.90
CA TYR A 159 16.04 5.77 6.28
C TYR A 159 17.55 5.94 6.04
N SER A 160 17.95 6.52 4.90
CA SER A 160 19.37 6.78 4.62
C SER A 160 20.02 7.70 5.67
N SER A 161 19.25 8.67 6.20
CA SER A 161 19.70 9.64 7.20
C SER A 161 19.64 9.16 8.65
N ILE A 162 18.92 8.07 8.93
CA ILE A 162 18.78 7.53 10.29
C ILE A 162 20.10 6.92 10.77
N ASP A 163 20.37 7.10 12.08
CA ASP A 163 21.56 6.58 12.74
C ASP A 163 21.73 5.06 12.57
N LYS A 164 22.98 4.63 12.40
CA LYS A 164 23.33 3.20 12.24
C LYS A 164 22.84 2.35 13.39
N GLU A 165 22.85 2.88 14.62
CA GLU A 165 22.35 2.20 15.80
C GLU A 165 20.86 1.87 15.65
N VAL A 166 20.04 2.83 15.22
CA VAL A 166 18.61 2.63 14.96
C VAL A 166 18.38 1.54 13.91
N LYS A 167 19.17 1.53 12.83
CA LYS A 167 19.10 0.51 11.78
C LYS A 167 19.42 -0.91 12.31
N GLN A 168 20.30 -1.03 13.31
CA GLN A 168 20.71 -2.31 13.90
C GLN A 168 19.67 -2.93 14.84
N TYR A 169 18.76 -2.13 15.42
CA TYR A 169 17.66 -2.65 16.25
C TYR A 169 16.56 -3.37 15.44
N GLY A 170 16.61 -3.25 14.10
CA GLY A 170 15.81 -4.03 13.18
C GLY A 170 14.67 -3.23 12.50
N PRO A 171 13.95 -3.87 11.56
CA PRO A 171 13.01 -3.21 10.66
C PRO A 171 11.87 -2.44 11.37
N ALA A 172 11.27 -3.03 12.41
CA ALA A 172 10.18 -2.41 13.17
C ALA A 172 10.63 -1.13 13.88
N TYR A 173 11.85 -1.13 14.45
CA TYR A 173 12.40 0.02 15.14
C TYR A 173 12.83 1.11 14.16
N ALA A 174 13.41 0.73 13.02
CA ALA A 174 13.69 1.67 11.94
C ALA A 174 12.41 2.35 11.44
N LEU A 175 11.34 1.58 11.19
CA LEU A 175 10.06 2.12 10.75
C LEU A 175 9.41 3.04 11.78
N SER A 176 9.44 2.67 13.07
CA SER A 176 8.90 3.53 14.13
C SER A 176 9.59 4.89 14.19
N ASN A 177 10.91 4.93 13.97
CA ASN A 177 11.68 6.17 13.86
C ASN A 177 11.39 6.95 12.58
N ILE A 178 11.22 6.28 11.43
CA ILE A 178 10.79 6.93 10.17
C ILE A 178 9.45 7.63 10.36
N LEU A 179 8.54 7.02 11.11
CA LEU A 179 7.21 7.56 11.40
C LEU A 179 7.20 8.58 12.54
N GLY A 180 8.35 8.87 13.17
CA GLY A 180 8.42 9.77 14.32
C GLY A 180 7.72 9.26 15.58
N ARG A 181 7.41 7.96 15.65
CA ARG A 181 6.65 7.30 16.72
C ARG A 181 7.43 6.12 17.29
N SER A 182 8.60 6.38 17.86
CA SER A 182 9.44 5.33 18.46
C SER A 182 8.75 4.62 19.64
N ASP A 183 7.81 5.30 20.30
CA ASP A 183 6.90 4.77 21.32
C ASP A 183 6.00 3.63 20.80
N GLN A 184 5.77 3.57 19.48
CA GLN A 184 4.92 2.59 18.83
C GLN A 184 5.67 1.35 18.33
N TYR A 185 6.96 1.22 18.66
CA TYR A 185 7.81 0.10 18.22
C TYR A 185 7.20 -1.28 18.52
N ASP A 186 6.76 -1.52 19.76
CA ASP A 186 6.26 -2.84 20.16
C ASP A 186 4.98 -3.24 19.41
N HIS A 187 4.11 -2.27 19.10
CA HIS A 187 2.91 -2.50 18.29
C HIS A 187 3.26 -2.76 16.81
N LEU A 188 4.18 -1.98 16.23
CA LEU A 188 4.66 -2.20 14.86
C LEU A 188 5.31 -3.58 14.69
N LYS A 189 6.03 -4.05 15.72
CA LYS A 189 6.63 -5.38 15.74
C LYS A 189 5.60 -6.51 15.58
N LEU A 190 4.35 -6.32 16.02
CA LEU A 190 3.29 -7.32 15.86
C LEU A 190 2.84 -7.51 14.39
N TYR A 191 3.28 -6.65 13.48
CA TYR A 191 3.06 -6.79 12.05
C TYR A 191 4.19 -7.57 11.33
N SER A 192 5.18 -8.11 12.06
CA SER A 192 6.35 -8.77 11.46
C SER A 192 6.10 -10.22 11.01
N ASN A 193 4.91 -10.78 11.22
CA ASN A 193 4.55 -12.15 10.84
C ASN A 193 4.27 -12.33 9.33
N VAL A 194 4.46 -11.28 8.53
CA VAL A 194 4.33 -11.35 7.06
C VAL A 194 5.54 -12.11 6.51
N ILE A 195 5.37 -13.41 6.26
CA ILE A 195 6.41 -14.37 5.86
C ILE A 195 7.25 -13.87 4.66
N SER A 196 6.63 -13.21 3.69
CA SER A 196 7.33 -12.66 2.52
C SER A 196 8.36 -11.59 2.90
N ILE A 197 8.07 -10.75 3.90
CA ILE A 197 8.99 -9.72 4.40
C ILE A 197 10.17 -10.38 5.10
N ALA A 198 9.89 -11.38 5.95
CA ALA A 198 10.93 -12.09 6.66
C ALA A 198 11.92 -12.76 5.69
N PHE A 199 11.42 -13.43 4.65
CA PHE A 199 12.28 -14.05 3.63
C PHE A 199 13.14 -13.03 2.89
N ASP A 200 12.57 -11.91 2.44
CA ASP A 200 13.38 -10.87 1.78
C ASP A 200 14.43 -10.29 2.73
N ILE A 201 14.07 -9.96 3.96
CA ILE A 201 15.00 -9.38 4.95
C ILE A 201 16.12 -10.38 5.31
N ILE A 202 15.80 -11.68 5.43
CA ILE A 202 16.79 -12.73 5.68
C ILE A 202 17.71 -12.90 4.46
N ASN A 203 17.15 -13.00 3.26
CA ASN A 203 17.94 -13.11 2.02
C ASN A 203 18.87 -11.90 1.85
N ILE A 204 18.46 -10.72 2.32
CA ILE A 204 19.29 -9.51 2.32
C ILE A 204 20.46 -9.61 3.29
N SER A 205 20.25 -10.19 4.48
CA SER A 205 21.33 -10.35 5.47
C SER A 205 22.37 -11.41 5.10
N ASP A 206 22.01 -12.34 4.20
CA ASP A 206 22.88 -13.44 3.77
C ASP A 206 23.68 -13.10 2.48
N ILE A 207 23.42 -11.97 1.82
CA ILE A 207 24.20 -11.51 0.66
C ILE A 207 25.51 -10.88 1.14
N ASP A 208 26.64 -11.48 0.76
CA ASP A 208 27.95 -10.84 0.90
C ASP A 208 28.02 -9.64 -0.05
N THR A 209 28.03 -8.43 0.52
CA THR A 209 28.08 -7.19 -0.24
C THR A 209 29.39 -7.00 -1.00
N GLU A 210 30.45 -7.75 -0.65
CA GLU A 210 31.72 -7.72 -1.40
C GLU A 210 31.61 -8.42 -2.76
N ASP A 211 30.80 -9.48 -2.87
CA ASP A 211 30.59 -10.25 -4.11
C ASP A 211 29.51 -9.64 -5.02
N HIS A 212 28.65 -8.76 -4.49
CA HIS A 212 27.60 -8.05 -5.23
C HIS A 212 27.64 -6.52 -4.98
N PRO A 213 28.66 -5.80 -5.47
CA PRO A 213 28.86 -4.37 -5.20
C PRO A 213 27.76 -3.45 -5.76
N SER A 214 26.88 -3.95 -6.64
CA SER A 214 25.69 -3.23 -7.10
C SER A 214 24.50 -3.32 -6.14
N PHE A 215 24.56 -4.18 -5.12
CA PHE A 215 23.48 -4.40 -4.17
C PHE A 215 23.49 -3.33 -3.06
N ASN A 216 22.57 -2.37 -3.15
CA ASN A 216 22.42 -1.34 -2.14
C ASN A 216 21.46 -1.79 -1.02
N TRP A 217 22.02 -2.30 0.08
CA TRP A 217 21.29 -2.70 1.29
C TRP A 217 20.29 -1.64 1.75
N GLU A 218 20.71 -0.38 1.86
CA GLU A 218 19.87 0.66 2.45
C GLU A 218 18.64 0.97 1.61
N GLN A 219 18.83 1.02 0.28
CA GLN A 219 17.72 1.20 -0.66
C GLN A 219 16.77 0.02 -0.62
N ARG A 220 17.30 -1.21 -0.53
CA ARG A 220 16.49 -2.42 -0.42
C ARG A 220 15.68 -2.46 0.87
N THR A 221 16.27 -2.11 2.02
CA THR A 221 15.52 -2.08 3.29
C THR A 221 14.41 -1.04 3.23
N ALA A 222 14.71 0.18 2.77
CA ALA A 222 13.71 1.24 2.66
C ALA A 222 12.56 0.85 1.71
N TYR A 223 12.87 0.19 0.60
CA TYR A 223 11.88 -0.38 -0.33
C TYR A 223 10.94 -1.37 0.37
N ILE A 224 11.49 -2.32 1.16
CA ILE A 224 10.70 -3.29 1.92
C ILE A 224 9.86 -2.61 3.00
N LEU A 225 10.44 -1.67 3.76
CA LEU A 225 9.72 -0.94 4.80
C LEU A 225 8.55 -0.14 4.22
N SER A 226 8.70 0.41 3.03
CA SER A 226 7.64 1.14 2.33
C SER A 226 6.45 0.23 1.99
N TYR A 227 6.72 -0.96 1.43
CA TYR A 227 5.66 -1.95 1.19
C TYR A 227 5.06 -2.50 2.48
N TRP A 228 5.87 -2.71 3.52
CA TRP A 228 5.36 -3.18 4.80
C TRP A 228 4.38 -2.20 5.42
N LEU A 229 4.74 -0.92 5.39
CA LEU A 229 3.87 0.15 5.83
C LEU A 229 2.57 0.17 5.01
N TYR A 230 2.64 0.19 3.68
CA TYR A 230 1.45 0.33 2.84
C TYR A 230 0.59 -0.94 2.77
N ASN A 231 1.20 -2.07 2.39
CA ASN A 231 0.49 -3.33 2.12
C ASN A 231 0.20 -4.17 3.37
N SER A 232 0.75 -3.82 4.53
CA SER A 232 0.43 -4.51 5.79
C SER A 232 -0.12 -3.57 6.86
N ILE A 233 0.61 -2.52 7.23
CA ILE A 233 0.21 -1.69 8.38
C ILE A 233 -1.02 -0.82 8.04
N LEU A 234 -0.99 -0.10 6.92
CA LEU A 234 -2.11 0.77 6.49
C LEU A 234 -3.29 -0.01 5.92
N LYS A 235 -3.03 -1.15 5.28
CA LYS A 235 -4.08 -2.03 4.72
C LYS A 235 -4.87 -2.77 5.80
N PHE A 236 -4.24 -3.13 6.92
CA PHE A 236 -4.85 -3.91 8.00
C PHE A 236 -4.93 -3.08 9.29
N PRO A 237 -6.08 -2.41 9.54
CA PRO A 237 -6.29 -1.60 10.73
C PRO A 237 -5.94 -2.31 12.04
N GLY A 238 -5.16 -1.61 12.85
CA GLY A 238 -4.71 -2.02 14.18
C GLY A 238 -4.00 -0.85 14.84
N ILE A 239 -2.73 -0.61 14.50
CA ILE A 239 -1.98 0.56 15.02
C ILE A 239 -2.32 1.89 14.32
N ILE A 240 -2.54 1.83 13.02
CA ILE A 240 -3.02 2.96 12.20
C ILE A 240 -4.37 2.55 11.64
N LEU A 241 -5.35 3.42 11.75
CA LEU A 241 -6.73 3.17 11.36
C LEU A 241 -7.05 3.99 10.11
N ASN A 242 -7.64 3.33 9.11
CA ASN A 242 -8.27 4.04 8.00
C ASN A 242 -9.58 4.70 8.48
N ARG A 243 -10.22 5.49 7.61
CA ARG A 243 -11.46 6.22 7.94
C ARG A 243 -12.58 5.33 8.52
N THR A 244 -12.90 4.22 7.85
CA THR A 244 -13.98 3.32 8.30
C THR A 244 -13.65 2.65 9.63
N ALA A 245 -12.41 2.19 9.79
CA ALA A 245 -11.95 1.58 11.03
C ALA A 245 -11.94 2.60 12.19
N THR A 246 -11.54 3.85 11.92
CA THR A 246 -11.57 4.94 12.91
C THR A 246 -13.00 5.24 13.36
N ALA A 247 -13.93 5.39 12.41
CA ALA A 247 -15.33 5.61 12.71
C ALA A 247 -15.92 4.44 13.53
N SER A 248 -15.63 3.20 13.13
CA SER A 248 -16.05 2.00 13.85
C SER A 248 -15.48 1.94 15.27
N PHE A 249 -14.19 2.23 15.44
CA PHE A 249 -13.49 2.25 16.73
C PHE A 249 -14.05 3.31 17.69
N LEU A 250 -14.29 4.52 17.20
CA LEU A 250 -14.86 5.63 17.97
C LEU A 250 -16.38 5.51 18.15
N ASN A 251 -17.00 4.47 17.59
CA ASN A 251 -18.45 4.28 17.53
C ASN A 251 -19.20 5.49 16.93
N ILE A 252 -18.70 6.00 15.81
CA ILE A 252 -19.30 7.09 15.02
C ILE A 252 -19.79 6.51 13.69
N ASN A 253 -20.97 6.91 13.23
CA ASN A 253 -21.45 6.57 11.90
C ASN A 253 -20.42 6.94 10.82
N VAL A 254 -20.16 6.03 9.88
CA VAL A 254 -19.08 6.18 8.89
C VAL A 254 -19.29 7.38 7.97
N ASP A 255 -20.53 7.67 7.58
CA ASP A 255 -20.84 8.79 6.70
C ASP A 255 -20.69 10.12 7.43
N GLU A 256 -21.11 10.18 8.69
CA GLU A 256 -20.93 11.36 9.54
C GLU A 256 -19.45 11.62 9.84
N PHE A 257 -18.65 10.59 10.14
CA PHE A 257 -17.20 10.73 10.32
C PHE A 257 -16.49 11.18 9.04
N SER A 258 -17.02 10.80 7.87
CA SER A 258 -16.50 11.24 6.56
C SER A 258 -16.71 12.73 6.30
N SER A 259 -17.55 13.41 7.08
CA SER A 259 -17.68 14.86 7.03
C SER A 259 -16.36 15.53 7.41
N PRO A 260 -15.88 16.53 6.63
CA PRO A 260 -14.72 17.33 7.00
C PRO A 260 -14.86 18.02 8.37
N THR A 261 -16.09 18.32 8.81
CA THR A 261 -16.34 18.93 10.12
C THR A 261 -15.97 17.96 11.24
N ILE A 262 -16.53 16.75 11.21
CA ILE A 262 -16.34 15.74 12.26
C ILE A 262 -14.91 15.19 12.24
N SER A 263 -14.40 14.80 11.07
CA SER A 263 -13.04 14.26 10.96
C SER A 263 -11.96 15.23 11.45
N LYS A 264 -12.18 16.55 11.27
CA LYS A 264 -11.27 17.59 11.76
C LYS A 264 -11.22 17.67 13.29
N CYS A 265 -12.28 17.30 14.01
CA CYS A 265 -12.25 17.23 15.48
C CYS A 265 -11.20 16.19 15.97
N PHE A 266 -10.72 15.30 15.08
CA PHE A 266 -9.70 14.27 15.37
C PHE A 266 -8.34 14.56 14.72
N SER A 267 -8.06 15.81 14.33
CA SER A 267 -6.79 16.15 13.66
C SER A 267 -5.54 15.88 14.50
N GLY A 268 -5.66 15.91 15.83
CA GLY A 268 -4.56 15.60 16.75
C GLY A 268 -4.06 14.15 16.67
N ALA A 269 -4.92 13.23 16.25
CA ALA A 269 -4.57 11.82 16.03
C ALA A 269 -4.30 11.50 14.56
N LYS A 270 -4.35 12.49 13.66
CA LYS A 270 -4.20 12.24 12.22
C LYS A 270 -2.79 11.75 11.92
N TYR A 271 -2.71 10.68 11.13
CA TYR A 271 -1.45 10.17 10.59
C TYR A 271 -0.93 11.12 9.51
N ASP A 272 0.27 11.64 9.71
CA ASP A 272 0.98 12.57 8.84
C ASP A 272 2.26 11.96 8.23
N GLY A 273 2.37 10.63 8.27
CA GLY A 273 3.51 9.90 7.74
C GLY A 273 3.54 9.84 6.20
N PRO A 274 4.51 9.09 5.61
CA PRO A 274 4.82 9.14 4.18
C PRO A 274 3.64 8.93 3.23
N PHE A 275 2.64 8.15 3.63
CA PHE A 275 1.47 7.82 2.81
C PHE A 275 0.19 8.61 3.20
N GLY A 276 0.30 9.63 4.05
CA GLY A 276 -0.84 10.41 4.56
C GLY A 276 -1.60 11.20 3.51
N ASP A 277 -1.00 11.45 2.34
CA ASP A 277 -1.63 12.15 1.21
C ASP A 277 -2.50 11.24 0.33
N ILE A 278 -2.44 9.91 0.51
CA ILE A 278 -3.20 8.96 -0.32
C ILE A 278 -4.62 8.78 0.23
N ASN A 279 -4.73 8.59 1.54
CA ASN A 279 -5.99 8.45 2.26
C ASN A 279 -5.83 9.06 3.65
N ASP A 280 -6.95 9.39 4.28
CA ASP A 280 -6.92 9.79 5.68
C ASP A 280 -6.75 8.56 6.58
N TYR A 281 -5.79 8.66 7.49
CA TYR A 281 -5.51 7.68 8.53
C TYR A 281 -5.33 8.36 9.89
N TRP A 282 -5.45 7.59 10.96
CA TRP A 282 -5.29 8.05 12.33
C TRP A 282 -4.49 7.06 13.17
N TRP A 283 -3.67 7.56 14.08
CA TRP A 283 -2.97 6.78 15.08
C TRP A 283 -3.96 6.29 16.14
N ARG A 284 -4.05 4.97 16.31
CA ARG A 284 -4.97 4.38 17.29
C ARG A 284 -4.66 4.82 18.71
N SER A 285 -3.38 4.86 19.10
CA SER A 285 -2.98 5.22 20.46
C SER A 285 -3.43 6.63 20.85
N ASP A 286 -3.41 7.57 19.90
CA ASP A 286 -3.88 8.94 20.14
C ASP A 286 -5.42 8.99 20.23
N LEU A 287 -6.12 8.11 19.51
CA LEU A 287 -7.57 7.94 19.63
C LEU A 287 -7.97 7.26 20.94
N GLU A 288 -7.18 6.30 21.42
CA GLU A 288 -7.40 5.63 22.72
C GLU A 288 -7.34 6.65 23.86
N LEU A 289 -6.38 7.59 23.84
CA LEU A 289 -6.32 8.68 24.82
C LEU A 289 -7.60 9.53 24.81
N ILE A 290 -8.16 9.82 23.63
CA ILE A 290 -9.43 10.56 23.51
C ILE A 290 -10.58 9.78 24.16
N VAL A 291 -10.66 8.47 23.93
CA VAL A 291 -11.71 7.61 24.49
C VAL A 291 -11.54 7.42 26.01
N GLU A 292 -10.30 7.40 26.51
CA GLU A 292 -10.02 7.32 27.94
C GLU A 292 -10.36 8.61 28.70
N GLU A 293 -10.17 9.77 28.06
CA GLU A 293 -10.46 11.08 28.66
C GLU A 293 -11.95 11.46 28.61
N HIS A 294 -12.76 10.78 27.79
CA HIS A 294 -14.16 11.11 27.55
C HIS A 294 -15.09 9.88 27.55
N ASP A 295 -16.07 9.86 28.46
CA ASP A 295 -17.09 8.79 28.54
C ASP A 295 -18.03 8.75 27.32
N ASP A 296 -18.29 9.88 26.65
CA ASP A 296 -19.09 10.00 25.42
C ASP A 296 -18.31 10.77 24.36
N ILE A 297 -18.15 10.17 23.19
CA ILE A 297 -17.46 10.77 22.05
C ILE A 297 -18.09 12.09 21.59
N ASN A 298 -19.40 12.25 21.78
CA ASN A 298 -20.08 13.51 21.46
C ASN A 298 -19.65 14.65 22.38
N ASP A 299 -19.22 14.36 23.61
CA ASP A 299 -18.73 15.38 24.52
C ASP A 299 -17.31 15.82 24.13
N TYR A 300 -16.47 14.89 23.65
CA TYR A 300 -15.22 15.24 22.98
C TYR A 300 -15.46 16.12 21.75
N ILE A 301 -16.35 15.72 20.83
CA ILE A 301 -16.67 16.48 19.61
C ILE A 301 -17.12 17.91 19.94
N LYS A 302 -18.02 18.06 20.92
CA LYS A 302 -18.42 19.39 21.42
C LYS A 302 -17.25 20.18 22.01
N SER A 303 -16.36 19.54 22.76
CA SER A 303 -15.17 20.21 23.32
C SER A 303 -14.23 20.76 22.26
N GLN A 304 -14.21 20.15 21.07
CA GLN A 304 -13.46 20.62 19.89
C GLN A 304 -14.18 21.74 19.12
N GLY A 305 -15.35 22.19 19.60
CA GLY A 305 -16.16 23.25 18.96
C GLY A 305 -17.07 22.75 17.84
N CYS A 306 -17.26 21.44 17.71
CA CYS A 306 -18.13 20.83 16.72
C CYS A 306 -19.55 20.71 17.33
N GLU A 307 -20.54 21.46 16.81
CA GLU A 307 -21.92 21.48 17.36
C GLU A 307 -22.77 20.27 16.95
N GLU A 308 -22.30 19.49 15.97
CA GLU A 308 -22.97 18.33 15.43
C GLU A 308 -22.90 17.15 16.42
N ARG A 309 -24.05 16.53 16.67
CA ARG A 309 -24.12 15.24 17.37
C ARG A 309 -24.03 14.13 16.34
N VAL A 310 -23.21 13.14 16.62
CA VAL A 310 -23.06 11.96 15.77
C VAL A 310 -23.84 10.77 16.31
N SER A 311 -24.32 9.97 15.38
CA SER A 311 -24.98 8.69 15.57
C SER A 311 -23.93 7.58 15.75
N PRO A 312 -24.28 6.47 16.42
CA PRO A 312 -23.36 5.37 16.62
C PRO A 312 -23.03 4.61 15.33
N CYS A 313 -21.91 3.89 15.33
CA CYS A 313 -21.50 3.03 14.22
C CYS A 313 -22.18 1.67 14.30
N MET A 314 -23.14 1.42 13.42
CA MET A 314 -23.86 0.14 13.36
C MET A 314 -23.14 -0.88 12.47
N CYS A 315 -23.28 -2.16 12.80
CA CYS A 315 -22.75 -3.26 12.01
C CYS A 315 -23.43 -3.35 10.64
N SER A 316 -22.63 -3.58 9.58
CA SER A 316 -23.13 -3.62 8.21
C SER A 316 -24.05 -4.79 7.89
N GLU A 317 -23.98 -5.86 8.67
CA GLU A 317 -24.78 -7.09 8.47
C GLU A 317 -26.00 -7.14 9.38
N ASN A 318 -25.90 -6.49 10.55
CA ASN A 318 -26.95 -6.44 11.53
C ASN A 318 -27.03 -5.03 12.12
N SER A 319 -28.03 -4.26 11.69
CA SER A 319 -28.20 -2.87 12.09
C SER A 319 -28.59 -2.67 13.56
N ASP A 320 -28.86 -3.74 14.31
CA ASP A 320 -29.29 -3.66 15.71
C ASP A 320 -28.11 -3.73 16.69
N ILE A 321 -26.89 -3.97 16.21
CA ILE A 321 -25.67 -4.09 17.03
C ILE A 321 -24.59 -3.13 16.55
N TYR A 322 -23.76 -2.68 17.49
CA TYR A 322 -22.62 -1.82 17.20
C TYR A 322 -21.50 -2.61 16.50
N ALA A 323 -20.76 -1.94 15.63
CA ALA A 323 -19.67 -2.56 14.87
C ALA A 323 -18.41 -2.75 15.74
N GLY A 324 -17.58 -1.72 15.89
CA GLY A 324 -16.31 -1.78 16.63
C GLY A 324 -15.15 -2.40 15.85
N TYR A 325 -15.38 -3.05 14.70
CA TYR A 325 -14.34 -3.65 13.85
C TYR A 325 -14.48 -3.23 12.39
N TYR A 326 -13.48 -3.61 11.58
CA TYR A 326 -13.39 -3.35 10.15
C TYR A 326 -13.39 -4.64 9.33
N ASP A 327 -14.34 -4.78 8.40
CA ASP A 327 -14.33 -5.85 7.41
C ASP A 327 -13.40 -5.51 6.25
N LEU A 328 -12.30 -6.24 6.15
CA LEU A 328 -11.25 -6.01 5.14
C LEU A 328 -11.73 -6.15 3.70
N LEU A 329 -12.67 -7.05 3.43
CA LEU A 329 -13.07 -7.35 2.04
C LEU A 329 -14.14 -6.40 1.53
N ASN A 330 -15.07 -6.02 2.41
CA ASN A 330 -16.16 -5.12 2.05
C ASN A 330 -15.86 -3.65 2.36
N ASN A 331 -14.76 -3.36 3.07
CA ASN A 331 -14.38 -2.04 3.56
C ASN A 331 -15.49 -1.37 4.41
N LYS A 332 -16.16 -2.17 5.24
CA LYS A 332 -17.35 -1.77 6.02
C LYS A 332 -17.17 -2.00 7.52
N PRO A 333 -17.91 -1.26 8.38
CA PRO A 333 -17.93 -1.52 9.81
C PRO A 333 -18.66 -2.84 10.08
N ILE A 334 -18.06 -3.69 10.92
CA ILE A 334 -18.60 -5.02 11.24
C ILE A 334 -18.52 -5.27 12.75
N SER A 335 -19.47 -6.04 13.30
CA SER A 335 -19.46 -6.42 14.71
C SER A 335 -18.58 -7.64 14.99
N LEU A 336 -18.28 -7.87 16.27
CA LEU A 336 -17.60 -9.09 16.73
C LEU A 336 -18.43 -10.34 16.39
N GLU A 337 -19.74 -10.25 16.55
CA GLU A 337 -20.69 -11.35 16.38
C GLU A 337 -20.87 -11.74 14.92
N GLU A 338 -20.73 -10.81 13.98
CA GLU A 338 -20.94 -11.05 12.53
C GLU A 338 -19.64 -11.26 11.76
N SER A 339 -18.52 -11.43 12.47
CA SER A 339 -17.20 -11.53 11.85
C SER A 339 -16.29 -12.60 12.44
N VAL A 340 -15.24 -12.92 11.69
CA VAL A 340 -14.14 -13.81 12.07
C VAL A 340 -12.84 -13.02 12.03
N GLY A 341 -12.06 -13.07 13.11
CA GLY A 341 -10.74 -12.44 13.23
C GLY A 341 -9.66 -13.47 13.52
N ASN A 342 -8.43 -13.01 13.80
CA ASN A 342 -7.28 -13.87 14.12
C ASN A 342 -6.96 -14.93 13.05
N LEU A 343 -7.10 -14.57 11.78
CA LEU A 343 -6.75 -15.43 10.65
C LEU A 343 -5.22 -15.49 10.50
N SER A 344 -4.67 -16.63 10.07
CA SER A 344 -3.22 -16.89 10.00
C SER A 344 -2.44 -15.86 9.17
N TRP A 345 -3.07 -15.32 8.13
CA TRP A 345 -2.50 -14.34 7.19
C TRP A 345 -2.82 -12.89 7.56
N ILE A 346 -3.67 -12.63 8.57
CA ILE A 346 -3.86 -11.29 9.13
C ILE A 346 -2.72 -11.04 10.14
N PRO A 347 -2.02 -9.90 10.07
CA PRO A 347 -0.97 -9.60 11.02
C PRO A 347 -1.49 -9.58 12.46
N THR A 348 -0.69 -10.07 13.42
CA THR A 348 -1.11 -10.10 14.83
C THR A 348 -1.43 -8.71 15.39
N GLY A 349 -0.73 -7.68 14.90
CA GLY A 349 -0.98 -6.29 15.26
C GLY A 349 -2.25 -5.67 14.66
N ALA A 350 -2.93 -6.36 13.74
CA ALA A 350 -4.15 -5.89 13.07
C ALA A 350 -5.42 -6.42 13.73
N ASP A 351 -5.52 -6.26 15.04
CA ASP A 351 -6.58 -6.79 15.90
C ASP A 351 -7.99 -6.22 15.61
N LEU A 352 -8.08 -5.06 14.94
CA LEU A 352 -9.35 -4.47 14.49
C LEU A 352 -9.80 -4.97 13.11
N THR A 353 -8.94 -5.72 12.40
CA THR A 353 -9.25 -6.24 11.07
C THR A 353 -9.91 -7.61 11.15
N ARG A 354 -11.07 -7.76 10.51
CA ARG A 354 -11.87 -8.98 10.50
C ARG A 354 -12.43 -9.25 9.11
N LEU A 355 -13.04 -10.43 8.94
CA LEU A 355 -13.85 -10.77 7.78
C LEU A 355 -15.29 -11.01 8.19
N ASN A 356 -16.24 -10.55 7.39
CA ASN A 356 -17.63 -10.98 7.50
C ASN A 356 -17.74 -12.51 7.50
N LYS A 357 -18.60 -13.08 8.36
CA LYS A 357 -18.78 -14.54 8.51
C LYS A 357 -19.19 -15.24 7.21
N ALA A 358 -20.18 -14.72 6.49
CA ALA A 358 -20.67 -15.34 5.26
C ALA A 358 -19.57 -15.40 4.19
N ARG A 359 -18.79 -14.32 4.05
CA ARG A 359 -17.64 -14.29 3.15
C ARG A 359 -16.50 -15.17 3.62
N TYR A 360 -16.23 -15.23 4.91
CA TYR A 360 -15.24 -16.14 5.47
C TYR A 360 -15.62 -17.60 5.18
N GLU A 361 -16.88 -18.00 5.37
CA GLU A 361 -17.34 -19.36 5.09
C GLU A 361 -17.22 -19.74 3.60
N GLU A 362 -17.49 -18.79 2.69
CA GLU A 362 -17.30 -18.96 1.25
C GLU A 362 -15.82 -19.19 0.90
N LEU A 363 -14.92 -18.44 1.53
CA LEU A 363 -13.49 -18.40 1.19
C LEU A 363 -12.62 -19.35 2.03
N ALA A 364 -13.11 -19.83 3.17
CA ALA A 364 -12.37 -20.64 4.14
C ALA A 364 -11.60 -21.81 3.53
N PRO A 365 -12.11 -22.54 2.51
CA PRO A 365 -11.34 -23.60 1.85
C PRO A 365 -10.08 -23.13 1.14
N ILE A 366 -9.97 -21.83 0.84
CA ILE A 366 -8.89 -21.22 0.05
C ILE A 366 -7.94 -20.38 0.93
N ILE A 367 -8.44 -19.76 2.01
CA ILE A 367 -7.71 -18.75 2.79
C ILE A 367 -7.16 -19.24 4.15
N ASN A 368 -7.48 -20.48 4.58
CA ASN A 368 -7.01 -21.04 5.86
C ASN A 368 -5.77 -21.96 5.71
N PHE A 369 -4.84 -21.62 4.81
CA PHE A 369 -3.58 -22.36 4.68
C PHE A 369 -2.45 -21.79 5.56
#